data_AF-A0A316UI77-F1
#
_entry.id   AF-A0A316UI77-F1
#
_cell.length_a   1.000
_cell.length_b   1.000
_cell.length_c   1.000
_cell.angle_alpha   90.00
_cell.angle_beta   90.00
_cell.angle_gamma   90.00
#
_symmetry.space_group_name_H-M   'P 1'
#
loop_
_entity.id
_entity.type
_entity.pdbx_description
1 polymer ?
#
loop_
_entity_poly.entity_id
_entity_poly.type
_entity_poly.pdbx_seq_one_letter_code
_entity_poly.pdbx_strand_id
1 'polypeptide(L)'
;MLSAKLFLPAILLTAGSLAQSIAANDLAKRDWPYAPAECTDQNWHCLTIDTTNGAFSGFKQLYCKEAKVQDEGNHRTYFFNGACEGAIKMKCPGPSHKALKVGFTNFCFERKPDNASVLNTVDPNAKGLTSDGMTMLLTDGKSTKTSTTPWVDFYLTCRYA
;
A
#
# COMPACT_ATOMS: atom_id res chain seq x y z
N MET A 1 67.14 -32.61 2.04
CA MET A 1 66.70 -32.31 0.65
C MET A 1 65.51 -31.37 0.74
N LEU A 2 65.73 -30.10 0.36
CA LEU A 2 64.71 -29.06 0.27
C LEU A 2 63.83 -29.30 -0.96
N SER A 3 62.51 -29.20 -0.84
CA SER A 3 61.63 -28.88 -1.96
C SER A 3 60.96 -27.56 -1.66
N ALA A 4 61.29 -26.57 -2.48
CA ALA A 4 60.83 -25.20 -2.39
C ALA A 4 60.02 -24.85 -3.63
N LYS A 5 59.07 -23.93 -3.40
CA LYS A 5 58.48 -22.93 -4.28
C LYS A 5 57.10 -23.21 -4.88
N LEU A 6 56.15 -22.48 -4.28
CA LEU A 6 55.04 -21.74 -4.89
C LEU A 6 55.26 -21.44 -6.39
N PHE A 7 54.16 -21.45 -7.16
CA PHE A 7 53.72 -20.29 -7.93
C PHE A 7 52.21 -20.34 -8.17
N LEU A 8 51.49 -19.31 -7.69
CA LEU A 8 50.19 -18.90 -8.22
C LEU A 8 50.39 -18.29 -9.62
N PRO A 9 49.37 -18.37 -10.48
CA PRO A 9 48.89 -17.12 -11.04
C PRO A 9 47.39 -16.92 -10.80
N ALA A 10 47.10 -15.72 -10.34
CA ALA A 10 45.78 -15.10 -10.40
C ALA A 10 45.45 -14.70 -11.84
N ILE A 11 44.15 -14.48 -12.11
CA ILE A 11 43.57 -13.25 -12.70
C ILE A 11 42.34 -13.56 -13.57
N LEU A 12 41.20 -13.14 -13.00
CA LEU A 12 40.07 -12.40 -13.57
C LEU A 12 39.26 -12.90 -14.78
N LEU A 13 38.01 -12.40 -14.73
CA LEU A 13 36.98 -12.26 -15.77
C LEU A 13 35.94 -13.38 -15.66
N THR A 14 34.68 -13.09 -15.35
CA THR A 14 33.87 -12.02 -15.94
C THR A 14 32.88 -11.39 -14.98
N ALA A 15 32.78 -10.07 -15.10
CA ALA A 15 31.67 -9.26 -14.64
C ALA A 15 30.33 -9.85 -15.10
N GLY A 16 29.44 -10.08 -14.16
CA GLY A 16 27.99 -10.12 -14.38
C GLY A 16 27.38 -8.99 -13.57
N SER A 17 27.49 -7.78 -14.11
CA SER A 17 26.78 -6.61 -13.61
C SER A 17 25.28 -6.90 -13.53
N LEU A 18 24.69 -6.47 -12.42
CA LEU A 18 23.34 -5.91 -12.33
C LEU A 18 22.23 -6.71 -13.04
N ALA A 19 21.57 -7.55 -12.26
CA ALA A 19 20.12 -7.54 -12.26
C ALA A 19 19.64 -7.87 -10.85
N GLN A 20 19.69 -6.87 -9.97
CA GLN A 20 18.52 -6.61 -9.14
C GLN A 20 17.36 -6.45 -10.13
N SER A 21 16.76 -7.57 -10.52
CA SER A 21 15.39 -7.58 -11.02
C SER A 21 14.53 -7.28 -9.80
N ILE A 22 14.64 -6.04 -9.32
CA ILE A 22 13.50 -5.32 -8.75
C ILE A 22 12.41 -5.61 -9.77
N ALA A 23 11.31 -6.19 -9.30
CA ALA A 23 10.13 -6.48 -10.09
C ALA A 23 9.50 -5.17 -10.62
N ALA A 24 10.25 -4.45 -11.46
CA ALA A 24 9.90 -3.18 -12.06
C ALA A 24 8.89 -3.36 -13.19
N ASN A 25 8.53 -4.61 -13.52
CA ASN A 25 7.61 -4.93 -14.61
C ASN A 25 6.31 -5.62 -14.17
N ASP A 26 6.06 -5.82 -12.87
CA ASP A 26 4.74 -6.29 -12.39
C ASP A 26 3.92 -5.20 -11.70
N LEU A 27 4.48 -4.00 -11.55
CA LEU A 27 3.76 -2.81 -11.08
C LEU A 27 2.91 -2.17 -12.18
N ALA A 28 3.20 -2.47 -13.46
CA ALA A 28 2.59 -1.85 -14.63
C ALA A 28 1.23 -2.46 -15.06
N LYS A 29 0.76 -3.52 -14.37
CA LYS A 29 -0.56 -4.14 -14.61
C LYS A 29 -1.45 -4.08 -13.36
N ARG A 30 -1.53 -2.90 -12.75
CA ARG A 30 -2.54 -2.65 -11.71
C ARG A 30 -3.85 -2.24 -12.40
N ASP A 31 -4.90 -3.04 -12.24
CA ASP A 31 -6.29 -2.81 -12.71
C ASP A 31 -6.98 -1.59 -12.04
N TRP A 32 -6.23 -0.55 -11.70
CA TRP A 32 -6.68 0.58 -10.89
C TRP A 32 -6.27 1.88 -11.56
N PRO A 33 -7.12 2.91 -11.53
CA PRO A 33 -6.75 4.22 -12.04
C PRO A 33 -5.68 4.80 -11.12
N TYR A 34 -4.41 4.56 -11.46
CA TYR A 34 -3.19 5.21 -10.99
C TYR A 34 -3.06 5.41 -9.47
N ALA A 35 -2.20 4.60 -8.83
CA ALA A 35 -1.39 5.20 -7.76
C ALA A 35 -0.52 6.29 -8.42
N PRO A 36 -0.45 7.52 -7.89
CA PRO A 36 0.44 8.54 -8.44
C PRO A 36 1.86 8.00 -8.62
N ALA A 37 2.57 8.39 -9.67
CA ALA A 37 3.95 7.90 -9.93
C ALA A 37 4.89 8.15 -8.73
N GLU A 38 4.63 9.22 -7.97
CA GLU A 38 5.35 9.53 -6.74
C GLU A 38 5.21 8.46 -5.64
N CYS A 39 4.18 7.61 -5.71
CA CYS A 39 3.99 6.46 -4.82
C CYS A 39 4.84 5.25 -5.22
N THR A 40 5.19 5.13 -6.51
CA THR A 40 6.01 4.02 -7.03
C THR A 40 7.49 4.36 -7.10
N ASP A 41 7.83 5.64 -7.26
CA ASP A 41 9.18 6.08 -7.62
C ASP A 41 9.95 6.76 -6.46
N GLN A 42 9.31 7.00 -5.31
CA GLN A 42 9.89 7.70 -4.17
C GLN A 42 9.63 6.96 -2.83
N ASN A 43 10.36 7.33 -1.76
CA ASN A 43 10.24 6.74 -0.40
C ASN A 43 8.97 7.22 0.36
N TRP A 44 7.80 7.15 -0.27
CA TRP A 44 6.54 7.55 0.35
C TRP A 44 5.61 6.35 0.52
N HIS A 45 4.84 6.38 1.60
CA HIS A 45 3.67 5.53 1.74
C HIS A 45 2.44 6.30 1.27
N CYS A 46 1.73 5.76 0.28
CA CYS A 46 0.55 6.39 -0.25
C CYS A 46 -0.75 5.74 0.22
N LEU A 47 -1.70 6.58 0.60
CA LEU A 47 -3.07 6.19 0.89
C LEU A 47 -4.02 6.99 0.00
N THR A 48 -4.57 6.32 -1.01
CA THR A 48 -5.56 6.88 -1.93
C THR A 48 -6.97 6.49 -1.49
N ILE A 49 -7.86 7.47 -1.41
CA ILE A 49 -9.23 7.27 -0.91
C ILE A 49 -10.22 7.89 -1.90
N ASP A 50 -11.30 7.17 -2.16
CA ASP A 50 -12.43 7.69 -2.91
C ASP A 50 -13.19 8.77 -2.09
N THR A 51 -13.40 9.91 -2.74
CA THR A 51 -14.10 11.07 -2.22
C THR A 51 -15.45 11.30 -2.90
N THR A 52 -15.84 10.44 -3.84
CA THR A 52 -17.13 10.47 -4.54
C THR A 52 -18.27 10.62 -3.53
N ASN A 53 -19.17 11.58 -3.77
CA ASN A 53 -20.35 11.84 -2.93
C ASN A 53 -20.04 12.06 -1.43
N GLY A 54 -18.83 12.50 -1.08
CA GLY A 54 -18.42 12.70 0.31
C GLY A 54 -18.25 11.38 1.08
N ALA A 55 -17.89 10.31 0.37
CA ALA A 55 -17.57 9.01 0.95
C ALA A 55 -16.49 9.15 2.02
N PHE A 56 -15.39 9.84 1.73
CA PHE A 56 -14.38 10.16 2.73
C PHE A 56 -14.86 11.25 3.71
N SER A 57 -14.72 10.98 5.01
CA SER A 57 -15.15 11.88 6.09
C SER A 57 -14.05 12.21 7.09
N GLY A 58 -12.78 11.92 6.78
CA GLY A 58 -11.62 12.23 7.60
C GLY A 58 -10.92 11.01 8.20
N PHE A 59 -9.96 11.29 9.09
CA PHE A 59 -9.25 10.28 9.86
C PHE A 59 -9.73 10.25 11.31
N LYS A 60 -9.52 9.11 11.97
CA LYS A 60 -9.62 8.93 13.42
C LYS A 60 -8.30 8.36 13.91
N GLN A 61 -7.76 8.95 14.99
CA GLN A 61 -6.52 8.48 15.62
C GLN A 61 -5.35 8.34 14.63
N LEU A 62 -5.08 9.38 13.84
CA LEU A 62 -3.93 9.40 12.94
C LEU A 62 -2.65 9.68 13.76
N TYR A 63 -1.72 8.74 13.78
CA TYR A 63 -0.47 8.80 14.56
C TYR A 63 0.73 9.18 13.70
N CYS A 64 0.52 10.07 12.75
CA CYS A 64 1.53 10.64 11.87
C CYS A 64 0.97 11.97 11.30
N LYS A 65 1.76 12.66 10.47
CA LYS A 65 1.29 13.81 9.70
C LYS A 65 1.46 13.52 8.21
N GLU A 66 0.46 13.85 7.41
CA GLU A 66 0.59 13.86 5.96
C GLU A 66 1.65 14.88 5.55
N ALA A 67 2.60 14.44 4.74
CA ALA A 67 3.65 15.33 4.22
C ALA A 67 3.25 15.92 2.87
N LYS A 68 2.32 15.29 2.14
CA LYS A 68 1.64 15.86 0.96
C LYS A 68 0.21 15.31 0.86
N VAL A 69 -0.67 16.09 0.23
CA VAL A 69 -2.01 15.68 -0.21
C VAL A 69 -2.17 16.05 -1.66
N GLN A 70 -2.73 15.16 -2.48
CA GLN A 70 -3.04 15.40 -3.88
C GLN A 70 -4.45 14.93 -4.20
N ASP A 71 -5.20 15.77 -4.91
CA ASP A 71 -6.54 15.45 -5.39
C ASP A 71 -6.53 15.25 -6.90
N GLU A 72 -7.16 14.18 -7.38
CA GLU A 72 -7.31 13.87 -8.80
C GLU A 72 -8.70 13.26 -9.06
N GLY A 73 -9.57 14.04 -9.71
CA GLY A 73 -10.96 13.65 -9.92
C GLY A 73 -11.69 13.42 -8.59
N ASN A 74 -12.22 12.21 -8.40
CA ASN A 74 -12.87 11.81 -7.16
C ASN A 74 -11.91 11.10 -6.18
N HIS A 75 -10.61 11.19 -6.36
CA HIS A 75 -9.63 10.52 -5.50
C HIS A 75 -8.78 11.54 -4.77
N ARG A 76 -8.48 11.24 -3.50
CA ARG A 76 -7.51 11.98 -2.69
C ARG A 76 -6.42 11.03 -2.23
N THR A 77 -5.18 11.36 -2.56
CA THR A 77 -3.99 10.63 -2.12
C THR A 77 -3.29 11.40 -1.01
N TYR A 78 -3.08 10.73 0.12
CA TYR A 78 -2.28 11.17 1.24
C TYR A 78 -0.90 10.51 1.16
N PHE A 79 0.14 11.32 1.29
CA PHE A 79 1.52 10.87 1.25
C PHE A 79 2.12 10.97 2.65
N PHE A 80 2.69 9.87 3.12
CA PHE A 80 3.36 9.79 4.41
C PHE A 80 4.85 9.51 4.21
N ASN A 81 5.67 10.29 4.91
CA ASN A 81 7.12 10.07 4.93
C ASN A 81 7.47 9.22 6.16
N GLY A 82 7.58 7.91 5.94
CA GLY A 82 7.84 6.91 6.98
C GLY A 82 6.59 6.36 7.66
N ALA A 83 6.80 5.74 8.82
CA ALA A 83 5.80 4.96 9.51
C ALA A 83 4.55 5.77 9.92
N CYS A 84 3.37 5.22 9.66
CA CYS A 84 2.10 5.86 9.99
C CYS A 84 1.03 4.83 10.36
N GLU A 85 0.07 5.19 11.21
CA GLU A 85 -1.08 4.35 11.55
C GLU A 85 -2.28 5.22 11.86
N GLY A 86 -3.47 4.71 11.55
CA GLY A 86 -4.72 5.35 11.93
C GLY A 86 -5.94 4.62 11.38
N ALA A 87 -7.09 5.27 11.47
CA ALA A 87 -8.34 4.77 10.89
C ALA A 87 -8.94 5.79 9.93
N ILE A 88 -9.34 5.33 8.76
CA ILE A 88 -10.03 6.09 7.73
C ILE A 88 -11.53 6.01 8.01
N LYS A 89 -12.18 7.18 8.06
CA LYS A 89 -13.63 7.29 8.26
C LYS A 89 -14.31 7.42 6.91
N MET A 90 -15.10 6.41 6.51
CA MET A 90 -15.86 6.44 5.26
C MET A 90 -17.36 6.32 5.48
N LYS A 91 -18.14 6.86 4.56
CA LYS A 91 -19.60 6.79 4.48
C LYS A 91 -19.96 6.05 3.20
N CYS A 92 -19.98 4.72 3.26
CA CYS A 92 -20.28 3.91 2.09
C CYS A 92 -21.76 3.52 2.02
N PRO A 93 -22.40 3.64 0.84
CA PRO A 93 -23.76 3.15 0.65
C PRO A 93 -23.77 1.61 0.63
N GLY A 94 -24.88 1.02 1.06
CA GLY A 94 -25.07 -0.44 1.04
C GLY A 94 -26.01 -0.90 -0.08
N PRO A 95 -26.14 -2.23 -0.30
CA PRO A 95 -26.89 -2.79 -1.42
C PRO A 95 -28.40 -2.56 -1.33
N SER A 96 -28.96 -2.34 -0.14
CA SER A 96 -30.43 -2.26 0.07
C SER A 96 -30.95 -0.93 0.62
N HIS A 97 -30.12 0.00 1.11
CA HIS A 97 -30.62 1.24 1.71
C HIS A 97 -29.67 2.45 1.67
N LYS A 98 -30.31 3.62 1.54
CA LYS A 98 -29.83 5.01 1.52
C LYS A 98 -29.12 5.51 2.80
N ALA A 99 -29.03 4.70 3.86
CA ALA A 99 -28.44 5.15 5.12
C ALA A 99 -26.92 4.99 5.08
N LEU A 100 -26.22 6.09 4.80
CA LEU A 100 -24.76 6.19 4.89
C LEU A 100 -24.31 5.91 6.33
N LYS A 101 -23.94 4.66 6.63
CA LYS A 101 -23.29 4.33 7.90
C LYS A 101 -21.82 4.67 7.80
N VAL A 102 -21.30 5.27 8.87
CA VAL A 102 -19.87 5.54 8.97
C VAL A 102 -19.14 4.23 9.29
N GLY A 103 -18.32 3.76 8.36
CA GLY A 103 -17.35 2.70 8.56
C GLY A 103 -15.97 3.23 8.91
N PHE A 104 -15.18 2.37 9.55
CA PHE A 104 -13.78 2.63 9.85
C PHE A 104 -12.89 1.56 9.22
N THR A 105 -11.89 1.99 8.47
CA THR A 105 -10.84 1.14 7.92
C THR A 105 -9.53 1.52 8.57
N ASN A 106 -8.97 0.63 9.38
CA ASN A 106 -7.65 0.80 9.98
C ASN A 106 -6.56 0.60 8.93
N PHE A 107 -5.51 1.40 8.99
CA PHE A 107 -4.32 1.23 8.17
C PHE A 107 -3.06 1.45 9.01
N CYS A 108 -1.96 0.85 8.55
CA CYS A 108 -0.65 0.97 9.15
C CYS A 108 0.41 0.83 8.05
N PHE A 109 1.42 1.69 8.08
CA PHE A 109 2.65 1.58 7.31
C PHE A 109 3.80 1.40 8.29
N GLU A 110 4.58 0.33 8.12
CA GLU A 110 5.83 0.08 8.85
C GLU A 110 5.78 0.10 10.40
N ARG A 111 4.60 0.01 11.06
CA ARG A 111 4.49 -0.03 12.55
C ARG A 111 4.13 -1.39 13.14
N LYS A 112 3.86 -2.40 12.31
CA LYS A 112 3.64 -3.78 12.78
C LYS A 112 4.96 -4.54 12.88
N PRO A 113 5.01 -5.66 13.64
CA PRO A 113 6.17 -6.55 13.59
C PRO A 113 6.54 -6.81 12.12
N ASP A 114 7.84 -6.83 11.85
CA ASP A 114 8.42 -7.03 10.51
C ASP A 114 8.28 -5.83 9.54
N ASN A 115 7.99 -4.63 10.05
CA ASN A 115 7.79 -3.40 9.24
C ASN A 115 6.68 -3.55 8.20
N ALA A 116 5.68 -4.40 8.47
CA ALA A 116 4.60 -4.67 7.54
C ALA A 116 3.63 -3.48 7.41
N SER A 117 3.11 -3.30 6.19
CA SER A 117 2.05 -2.35 5.89
C SER A 117 0.70 -3.07 5.79
N VAL A 118 -0.24 -2.71 6.67
CA VAL A 118 -1.53 -3.39 6.85
C VAL A 118 -2.69 -2.46 6.56
N LEU A 119 -3.71 -2.96 5.85
CA LEU A 119 -5.02 -2.33 5.72
C LEU A 119 -6.07 -3.33 6.23
N ASN A 120 -7.02 -2.89 7.07
CA ASN A 120 -8.06 -3.73 7.66
C ASN A 120 -9.37 -2.96 7.84
N THR A 121 -10.49 -3.57 7.51
CA THR A 121 -11.82 -3.02 7.77
C THR A 121 -12.77 -4.09 8.28
N VAL A 122 -13.83 -3.65 8.95
CA VAL A 122 -15.01 -4.48 9.28
C VAL A 122 -16.27 -3.95 8.58
N ASP A 123 -16.15 -2.87 7.81
CA ASP A 123 -17.27 -2.32 7.03
C ASP A 123 -17.46 -3.14 5.75
N PRO A 124 -18.58 -3.89 5.60
CA PRO A 124 -18.81 -4.69 4.41
C PRO A 124 -19.02 -3.87 3.13
N ASN A 125 -19.27 -2.56 3.27
CA ASN A 125 -19.47 -1.65 2.15
C ASN A 125 -18.17 -0.98 1.70
N ALA A 126 -17.07 -1.16 2.43
CA ALA A 126 -15.75 -0.72 2.01
C ALA A 126 -15.04 -1.82 1.20
N LYS A 127 -14.19 -1.40 0.26
CA LYS A 127 -13.27 -2.27 -0.48
C LYS A 127 -11.90 -1.60 -0.49
N GLY A 128 -10.89 -2.37 -0.10
CA GLY A 128 -9.49 -1.95 -0.15
C GLY A 128 -8.69 -2.73 -1.18
N LEU A 129 -7.59 -2.16 -1.62
CA LEU A 129 -6.57 -2.83 -2.40
C LEU A 129 -5.21 -2.32 -1.97
N THR A 130 -4.24 -3.23 -1.90
CA THR A 130 -2.83 -2.91 -1.77
C THR A 130 -2.11 -3.03 -3.11
N SER A 131 -1.03 -2.28 -3.20
CA SER A 131 -0.20 -2.11 -4.38
C SER A 131 0.43 -3.44 -4.89
N ASP A 132 0.64 -4.43 -4.01
CA ASP A 132 1.07 -5.79 -4.36
C ASP A 132 -0.08 -6.67 -4.91
N GLY A 133 -1.23 -6.07 -5.24
CA GLY A 133 -2.38 -6.76 -5.81
C GLY A 133 -3.30 -7.43 -4.78
N MET A 134 -2.99 -7.34 -3.48
CA MET A 134 -3.85 -7.94 -2.46
C MET A 134 -5.13 -7.11 -2.30
N THR A 135 -6.26 -7.68 -2.73
CA THR A 135 -7.56 -7.03 -2.59
C THR A 135 -8.17 -7.37 -1.23
N MET A 136 -8.53 -6.35 -0.46
CA MET A 136 -9.40 -6.48 0.70
C MET A 136 -10.86 -6.47 0.28
N LEU A 137 -11.40 -7.67 0.17
CA LEU A 137 -12.83 -7.90 0.06
C LEU A 137 -13.30 -8.57 1.33
N LEU A 138 -14.07 -7.84 2.15
CA LEU A 138 -14.79 -8.47 3.25
C LEU A 138 -16.00 -9.22 2.70
N THR A 139 -16.13 -10.48 3.09
CA THR A 139 -17.42 -11.18 3.12
C THR A 139 -18.13 -10.78 4.41
N ASP A 140 -19.46 -10.63 4.39
CA ASP A 140 -20.23 -10.34 5.61
C ASP A 140 -19.86 -11.31 6.74
N GLY A 141 -19.46 -10.78 7.90
CA GLY A 141 -19.06 -11.58 9.06
C GLY A 141 -17.61 -12.09 9.07
N LYS A 142 -16.74 -11.67 8.15
CA LYS A 142 -15.29 -12.00 8.16
C LYS A 142 -14.41 -10.75 8.13
N SER A 143 -13.32 -10.77 8.91
CA SER A 143 -12.31 -9.70 8.94
C SER A 143 -11.01 -10.11 8.25
N THR A 144 -10.49 -9.17 7.46
CA THR A 144 -9.12 -9.01 6.91
C THR A 144 -8.53 -9.99 5.89
N LYS A 145 -8.01 -9.40 4.79
CA LYS A 145 -6.80 -9.85 4.10
C LYS A 145 -5.71 -8.81 4.38
N THR A 146 -4.50 -9.27 4.68
CA THR A 146 -3.38 -8.43 5.11
C THR A 146 -2.28 -8.52 4.06
N SER A 147 -1.76 -7.39 3.59
CA SER A 147 -0.44 -7.35 2.96
C SER A 147 0.61 -7.33 4.07
N THR A 148 1.70 -8.08 3.90
CA THR A 148 2.84 -8.08 4.84
C THR A 148 4.06 -7.41 4.22
N THR A 149 3.88 -6.75 3.08
CA THR A 149 4.95 -6.14 2.31
C THR A 149 5.27 -4.77 2.91
N PRO A 150 6.54 -4.38 3.12
CA PRO A 150 6.86 -3.13 3.83
C PRO A 150 6.42 -1.87 3.07
N TRP A 151 6.59 -1.88 1.75
CA TRP A 151 6.30 -0.75 0.87
C TRP A 151 5.11 -1.08 -0.04
N VAL A 152 3.90 -0.88 0.48
CA VAL A 152 2.68 -0.99 -0.33
C VAL A 152 1.80 0.22 -0.17
N ASP A 153 1.38 0.78 -1.29
CA ASP A 153 0.31 1.77 -1.35
C ASP A 153 -1.04 1.13 -1.04
N PHE A 154 -1.93 1.92 -0.45
CA PHE A 154 -3.31 1.55 -0.18
C PHE A 154 -4.26 2.36 -1.04
N TYR A 155 -5.27 1.68 -1.55
CA TYR A 155 -6.42 2.27 -2.21
C TYR A 155 -7.69 1.83 -1.50
N LEU A 156 -8.57 2.77 -1.15
CA LEU A 156 -9.81 2.51 -0.44
C LEU A 156 -11.00 3.19 -1.11
N THR A 157 -12.05 2.43 -1.38
CA THR A 157 -13.28 2.93 -2.04
C THR A 157 -14.52 2.30 -1.43
N CYS A 158 -15.68 2.88 -1.73
CA CYS A 158 -16.94 2.19 -1.48
C CYS A 158 -17.18 1.10 -2.52
N ARG A 159 -17.72 -0.04 -2.06
CA ARG A 159 -18.06 -1.20 -2.90
C ARG A 159 -19.22 -0.92 -3.83
N TYR A 160 -20.17 -0.12 -3.34
CA TYR A 160 -21.30 0.40 -4.07
C TYR A 160 -21.08 1.92 -4.15
N ALA A 161 -21.12 2.50 -5.34
CA ALA A 161 -20.87 3.92 -5.59
C ALA A 161 -21.85 4.43 -6.64
#